data_AF-A0A2M6WXN9-F1
#
_entry.id   AF-A0A2M6WXN9-F1
#
_cell.length_a   1.000
_cell.length_b   1.000
_cell.length_c   1.000
_cell.angle_alpha   90.00
_cell.angle_beta   90.00
_cell.angle_gamma   90.00
#
_symmetry.space_group_name_H-M   'P 1'
#
loop_
_entity.id
_entity.type
_entity.pdbx_description
1 polymer ?
#
loop_
_entity_poly.entity_id
_entity_poly.type
_entity_poly.pdbx_seq_one_letter_code
_entity_poly.pdbx_strand_id
1 'polypeptide(L)'
;MLIYLPHILEEQYPYVRQKQKLFSPENVSTNLELFRGCLGVSDPEPLYVLALAEEYDIYLDEVAQSFWINDDPWWLGAGSTDLSRESVPIGDYESLIGELVSSDHQNTLLLSDTHTSTGPTLRRCKKMNPKRSYSVLCIDAHADIYSTAEPLWRGNVFSRLIEEEVISRLFVFGVPQYRIDNVLSSTPEHIRDRVAFADHRVNGETRQKLEWLCGEEDEIFVSIDPDGLNTRQDVYTAMEYCPFQILLDIGSVSLANNHSVVADAFEHAIRPPGQPMSTGEQTHKNLYLVGEEGLSISDVQSVLDETTSILSSSGRTLGVSVGDKRLVGDIVELFGIDLCGRTTAAVRAISGALLHP
;
A
#
# COMPACT_ATOMS: atom_id res chain seq x y z
N MET A 1 12.28 -5.67 -15.05
CA MET A 1 10.97 -5.86 -15.72
C MET A 1 9.89 -5.66 -14.67
N LEU A 2 8.80 -4.99 -15.04
CA LEU A 2 7.61 -4.86 -14.19
C LEU A 2 6.61 -5.94 -14.58
N ILE A 3 6.05 -6.65 -13.60
CA ILE A 3 4.97 -7.63 -13.82
C ILE A 3 3.79 -7.26 -12.92
N TYR A 4 2.62 -7.05 -13.50
CA TYR A 4 1.41 -6.83 -12.73
C TYR A 4 0.75 -8.18 -12.39
N LEU A 5 0.50 -8.42 -11.11
CA LEU A 5 -0.11 -9.65 -10.62
C LEU A 5 -1.64 -9.56 -10.65
N PRO A 6 -2.35 -10.69 -10.86
CA PRO A 6 -3.80 -10.69 -10.70
C PRO A 6 -4.18 -10.39 -9.24
N HIS A 7 -5.45 -10.03 -9.04
CA HIS A 7 -5.99 -9.83 -7.70
C HIS A 7 -6.10 -11.17 -6.97
N ILE A 8 -5.69 -11.20 -5.70
CA ILE A 8 -5.85 -12.36 -4.83
C ILE A 8 -7.16 -12.26 -4.05
N LEU A 9 -7.91 -13.35 -3.96
CA LEU A 9 -9.13 -13.37 -3.14
C LEU A 9 -8.77 -13.42 -1.66
N GLU A 10 -8.97 -12.30 -0.97
CA GLU A 10 -8.91 -12.26 0.49
C GLU A 10 -10.17 -12.93 1.08
N GLU A 11 -9.99 -13.78 2.11
CA GLU A 11 -11.09 -14.57 2.68
C GLU A 11 -12.10 -13.75 3.48
N GLN A 12 -11.76 -12.51 3.88
CA GLN A 12 -12.58 -11.72 4.81
C GLN A 12 -13.04 -10.34 4.30
N TYR A 13 -12.46 -9.77 3.25
CA TYR A 13 -12.76 -8.39 2.85
C TYR A 13 -12.93 -8.21 1.33
N PRO A 14 -14.14 -8.43 0.77
CA PRO A 14 -14.46 -8.10 -0.63
C PRO A 14 -14.56 -6.58 -0.91
N TYR A 15 -13.96 -5.74 -0.05
CA TYR A 15 -14.41 -4.36 0.21
C TYR A 15 -14.13 -3.36 -0.93
N VAL A 16 -13.06 -3.55 -1.70
CA VAL A 16 -12.61 -2.50 -2.64
C VAL A 16 -13.41 -2.50 -3.95
N ARG A 17 -13.76 -3.67 -4.49
CA ARG A 17 -14.51 -3.75 -5.76
C ARG A 17 -15.99 -3.40 -5.63
N GLN A 18 -16.59 -3.52 -4.45
CA GLN A 18 -17.99 -3.14 -4.26
C GLN A 18 -18.18 -1.61 -4.19
N LYS A 19 -17.21 -0.86 -3.61
CA LYS A 19 -17.32 0.60 -3.49
C LYS A 19 -17.27 1.32 -4.85
N GLN A 20 -16.44 0.88 -5.79
CA GLN A 20 -16.37 1.47 -7.14
C GLN A 20 -17.68 1.34 -7.93
N LYS A 21 -18.48 0.29 -7.69
CA LYS A 21 -19.81 0.12 -8.30
C LYS A 21 -20.90 0.98 -7.66
N LEU A 22 -20.61 1.62 -6.52
CA LEU A 22 -21.56 2.43 -5.74
C LEU A 22 -21.23 3.93 -5.79
N PHE A 23 -20.11 4.31 -6.37
CA PHE A 23 -19.73 5.71 -6.51
C PHE A 23 -20.67 6.45 -7.46
N SER A 24 -21.23 7.58 -7.00
CA SER A 24 -22.09 8.45 -7.79
C SER A 24 -21.61 9.91 -7.67
N PRO A 25 -21.17 10.55 -8.78
CA PRO A 25 -20.81 11.97 -8.78
C PRO A 25 -21.93 12.89 -8.25
N GLU A 26 -23.20 12.52 -8.49
CA GLU A 26 -24.37 13.25 -7.98
C GLU A 26 -24.45 13.19 -6.44
N ASN A 27 -24.11 12.04 -5.85
CA ASN A 27 -24.03 11.91 -4.39
C ASN A 27 -22.86 12.71 -3.81
N VAL A 28 -21.71 12.75 -4.49
CA VAL A 28 -20.53 13.53 -4.05
C VAL A 28 -20.89 15.00 -3.87
N SER A 29 -21.43 15.63 -4.93
CA SER A 29 -21.79 17.06 -4.88
C SER A 29 -22.78 17.37 -3.75
N THR A 30 -23.83 16.55 -3.64
CA THR A 30 -24.87 16.76 -2.63
C THR A 30 -24.39 16.47 -1.20
N ASN A 31 -23.55 15.45 -1.00
CA ASN A 31 -22.96 15.13 0.30
C ASN A 31 -21.94 16.19 0.75
N LEU A 32 -21.19 16.80 -0.18
CA LEU A 32 -20.28 17.90 0.10
C LEU A 32 -21.02 19.19 0.53
N GLU A 33 -22.20 19.47 -0.04
CA GLU A 33 -23.02 20.61 0.39
C GLU A 33 -23.55 20.45 1.81
N LEU A 34 -24.04 19.27 2.17
CA LEU A 34 -24.45 18.96 3.55
C LEU A 34 -23.29 19.09 4.52
N PHE A 35 -22.12 18.61 4.11
CA PHE A 35 -20.91 18.67 4.90
C PHE A 35 -20.45 20.11 5.20
N ARG A 36 -20.45 21.00 4.20
CA ARG A 36 -20.21 22.44 4.40
C ARG A 36 -21.18 23.06 5.42
N GLY A 37 -22.42 22.56 5.45
CA GLY A 37 -23.43 22.96 6.43
C GLY A 37 -23.15 22.47 7.86
N CYS A 38 -22.48 21.33 8.02
CA CYS A 38 -22.22 20.69 9.31
C CYS A 38 -20.94 21.18 10.01
N LEU A 39 -19.83 21.42 9.28
CA LEU A 39 -18.56 21.84 9.88
C LEU A 39 -18.34 23.37 9.91
N GLY A 40 -19.20 24.13 9.23
CA GLY A 40 -19.03 25.57 9.10
C GLY A 40 -18.07 25.93 7.96
N VAL A 41 -18.24 27.15 7.44
CA VAL A 41 -17.70 27.60 6.14
C VAL A 41 -16.16 27.83 6.17
N SER A 42 -15.51 27.69 7.32
CA SER A 42 -14.11 28.08 7.54
C SER A 42 -13.10 26.92 7.59
N ASP A 43 -13.55 25.66 7.51
CA ASP A 43 -12.64 24.53 7.60
C ASP A 43 -11.95 24.24 6.25
N PRO A 44 -10.61 24.03 6.23
CA PRO A 44 -9.84 23.83 5.00
C PRO A 44 -10.05 22.46 4.35
N GLU A 45 -10.45 21.44 5.12
CA GLU A 45 -10.69 20.08 4.64
C GLU A 45 -11.82 20.01 3.59
N PRO A 46 -13.01 20.64 3.80
CA PRO A 46 -14.02 20.73 2.75
C PRO A 46 -13.47 21.29 1.44
N LEU A 47 -12.65 22.35 1.50
CA LEU A 47 -12.08 23.02 0.31
C LEU A 47 -11.14 22.10 -0.48
N TYR A 48 -10.33 21.30 0.21
CA TYR A 48 -9.44 20.34 -0.43
C TYR A 48 -10.20 19.22 -1.14
N VAL A 49 -11.22 18.66 -0.50
CA VAL A 49 -12.06 17.60 -1.10
C VAL A 49 -12.82 18.12 -2.32
N LEU A 50 -13.25 19.38 -2.30
CA LEU A 50 -13.88 20.03 -3.45
C LEU A 50 -12.92 20.20 -4.63
N ALA A 51 -11.69 20.64 -4.38
CA ALA A 51 -10.68 20.74 -5.43
C ALA A 51 -10.39 19.38 -6.08
N LEU A 52 -10.37 18.30 -5.29
CA LEU A 52 -10.25 16.93 -5.81
C LEU A 52 -11.48 16.49 -6.62
N ALA A 53 -12.68 16.90 -6.20
CA ALA A 53 -13.90 16.63 -6.96
C ALA A 53 -13.87 17.34 -8.33
N GLU A 54 -13.39 18.59 -8.37
CA GLU A 54 -13.18 19.33 -9.63
C GLU A 54 -12.14 18.64 -10.53
N GLU A 55 -10.98 18.20 -10.00
CA GLU A 55 -9.99 17.42 -10.77
C GLU A 55 -10.60 16.11 -11.30
N TYR A 56 -11.46 15.45 -10.52
CA TYR A 56 -12.13 14.23 -10.91
C TYR A 56 -13.19 14.43 -12.00
N ASP A 57 -13.98 15.50 -11.94
CA ASP A 57 -14.97 15.84 -12.97
C ASP A 57 -14.27 16.13 -14.30
N ILE A 58 -13.15 16.85 -14.28
CA ILE A 58 -12.30 17.08 -15.46
C ILE A 58 -11.82 15.73 -16.03
N TYR A 59 -11.33 14.83 -15.17
CA TYR A 59 -10.90 13.49 -15.60
C TYR A 59 -12.05 12.70 -16.24
N LEU A 60 -13.26 12.73 -15.66
CA LEU A 60 -14.42 12.05 -16.24
C LEU A 60 -14.80 12.63 -17.61
N ASP A 61 -14.76 13.95 -17.76
CA ASP A 61 -15.01 14.62 -19.03
C ASP A 61 -13.96 14.25 -20.08
N GLU A 62 -12.68 14.20 -19.70
CA GLU A 62 -11.59 13.76 -20.57
C GLU A 62 -11.77 12.30 -21.00
N VAL A 63 -12.10 11.40 -20.08
CA VAL A 63 -12.38 9.98 -20.38
C VAL A 63 -13.59 9.84 -21.31
N ALA A 64 -14.66 10.60 -21.06
CA ALA A 64 -15.85 10.60 -21.91
C ALA A 64 -15.56 11.11 -23.33
N GLN A 65 -14.61 12.05 -23.47
CA GLN A 65 -14.17 12.58 -24.76
C GLN A 65 -13.12 11.70 -25.47
N SER A 66 -12.41 10.85 -24.72
CA SER A 66 -11.24 10.09 -25.19
C SER A 66 -11.51 8.63 -25.56
N PHE A 67 -12.76 8.25 -25.86
CA PHE A 67 -13.20 6.89 -26.26
C PHE A 67 -12.47 6.27 -27.47
N TRP A 68 -11.47 6.94 -28.06
CA TRP A 68 -10.73 6.54 -29.25
C TRP A 68 -9.22 6.83 -29.20
N ILE A 69 -8.53 6.54 -28.10
CA ILE A 69 -7.05 6.55 -28.11
C ILE A 69 -6.51 5.12 -27.94
N ASN A 70 -6.14 4.55 -29.08
CA ASN A 70 -5.35 3.33 -29.26
C ASN A 70 -3.87 3.58 -28.88
N ASP A 71 -3.23 2.48 -28.45
CA ASP A 71 -1.80 2.17 -28.59
C ASP A 71 -0.76 3.00 -27.81
N ASP A 72 -0.80 2.96 -26.47
CA ASP A 72 0.39 2.82 -25.62
C ASP A 72 -0.06 2.51 -24.17
N PRO A 73 0.74 1.81 -23.35
CA PRO A 73 0.17 0.82 -22.45
C PRO A 73 -0.41 1.47 -21.19
N TRP A 74 -1.74 1.54 -21.14
CA TRP A 74 -2.76 1.07 -20.19
C TRP A 74 -2.43 0.86 -18.69
N TRP A 75 -1.24 1.23 -18.20
CA TRP A 75 -0.89 1.10 -16.79
C TRP A 75 -1.48 2.30 -16.03
N LEU A 76 -2.50 2.04 -15.21
CA LEU A 76 -3.32 2.95 -14.37
C LEU A 76 -4.43 3.77 -15.08
N GLY A 77 -4.49 3.75 -16.41
CA GLY A 77 -5.50 4.46 -17.21
C GLY A 77 -6.66 3.59 -17.72
N ALA A 78 -7.56 3.19 -16.81
CA ALA A 78 -8.98 2.94 -17.06
C ALA A 78 -9.58 2.72 -15.66
N GLY A 79 -10.59 3.46 -15.19
CA GLY A 79 -11.83 3.67 -15.93
C GLY A 79 -12.57 2.36 -16.24
N SER A 80 -11.95 1.18 -16.08
CA SER A 80 -12.64 -0.08 -16.26
C SER A 80 -13.40 -0.35 -14.97
N THR A 81 -14.69 -0.04 -15.02
CA THR A 81 -15.76 -0.70 -14.27
C THR A 81 -15.77 -2.23 -14.40
N ASP A 82 -14.76 -2.81 -15.05
CA ASP A 82 -14.57 -4.23 -15.32
C ASP A 82 -13.07 -4.61 -15.30
N LEU A 83 -12.36 -4.34 -14.19
CA LEU A 83 -11.28 -5.26 -13.78
C LEU A 83 -11.93 -6.55 -13.27
N SER A 84 -12.58 -7.29 -14.16
CA SER A 84 -12.72 -8.74 -14.00
C SER A 84 -11.33 -9.38 -14.22
N ARG A 85 -10.29 -8.89 -13.53
CA ARG A 85 -9.09 -9.70 -13.33
C ARG A 85 -9.61 -10.92 -12.59
N GLU A 86 -9.53 -12.07 -13.26
CA GLU A 86 -9.88 -13.35 -12.67
C GLU A 86 -9.19 -13.41 -11.32
N SER A 87 -10.03 -13.42 -10.31
CA SER A 87 -9.66 -13.53 -8.93
C SER A 87 -8.99 -14.89 -8.75
N VAL A 88 -7.71 -14.90 -8.38
CA VAL A 88 -6.95 -16.15 -8.28
C VAL A 88 -6.93 -16.61 -6.81
N PRO A 89 -7.31 -17.86 -6.52
CA PRO A 89 -7.12 -18.45 -5.19
C PRO A 89 -5.65 -18.45 -4.78
N ILE A 90 -5.36 -18.27 -3.49
CA ILE A 90 -3.99 -18.20 -2.95
C ILE A 90 -3.09 -19.36 -3.42
N GLY A 91 -3.63 -20.59 -3.48
CA GLY A 91 -2.86 -21.77 -3.91
C GLY A 91 -2.44 -21.74 -5.39
N ASP A 92 -3.27 -21.17 -6.25
CA ASP A 92 -2.99 -21.02 -7.68
C ASP A 92 -2.06 -19.83 -7.93
N TYR A 93 -2.09 -18.84 -7.04
CA TYR A 93 -1.24 -17.65 -7.05
C TYR A 93 0.25 -18.01 -6.94
N GLU A 94 0.61 -18.92 -6.04
CA GLU A 94 2.01 -19.34 -5.86
C GLU A 94 2.58 -20.02 -7.13
N SER A 95 1.73 -20.77 -7.85
CA SER A 95 2.13 -21.42 -9.10
C SER A 95 2.38 -20.38 -10.20
N LEU A 96 1.48 -19.39 -10.31
CA LEU A 96 1.60 -18.27 -11.24
C LEU A 96 2.90 -17.48 -11.05
N ILE A 97 3.29 -17.17 -9.81
CA ILE A 97 4.57 -16.48 -9.52
C ILE A 97 5.76 -17.25 -10.11
N GLY A 98 5.76 -18.59 -9.98
CA GLY A 98 6.80 -19.43 -10.56
C GLY A 98 6.91 -19.32 -12.08
N GLU A 99 5.78 -19.18 -12.77
CA GLU A 99 5.74 -19.02 -14.23
C GLU A 99 6.16 -17.61 -14.66
N LEU A 100 5.67 -16.58 -13.99
CA LEU A 100 5.94 -15.18 -14.33
C LEU A 100 7.42 -14.80 -14.18
N VAL A 101 8.08 -15.35 -13.15
CA VAL A 101 9.51 -15.08 -12.89
C VAL A 101 10.44 -15.89 -13.81
N SER A 102 9.91 -16.81 -14.64
CA SER A 102 10.71 -17.59 -15.60
C SER A 102 11.10 -16.84 -16.89
N SER A 103 10.67 -15.59 -17.07
CA SER A 103 10.97 -14.76 -18.25
C SER A 103 12.46 -14.39 -18.41
N ASP A 104 12.84 -13.92 -19.61
CA ASP A 104 14.24 -13.65 -19.99
C ASP A 104 14.96 -12.54 -19.19
N HIS A 105 14.25 -11.78 -18.36
CA HIS A 105 14.83 -10.63 -17.64
C HIS A 105 15.57 -11.04 -16.35
N GLN A 106 16.70 -10.40 -16.05
CA GLN A 106 17.50 -10.70 -14.84
C GLN A 106 16.86 -10.18 -13.55
N ASN A 107 16.33 -8.95 -13.56
CA ASN A 107 15.70 -8.31 -12.41
C ASN A 107 14.21 -8.09 -12.68
N THR A 108 13.37 -8.56 -11.76
CA THR A 108 11.91 -8.43 -11.80
C THR A 108 11.40 -7.66 -10.58
N LEU A 109 10.39 -6.83 -10.77
CA LEU A 109 9.62 -6.16 -9.73
C LEU A 109 8.14 -6.46 -9.99
N LEU A 110 7.41 -6.83 -8.94
CA LEU A 110 5.99 -7.17 -9.02
C LEU A 110 5.13 -5.96 -8.64
N LEU A 111 3.99 -5.81 -9.28
CA LEU A 111 2.99 -4.79 -8.97
C LEU A 111 1.69 -5.49 -8.58
N SER A 112 1.06 -5.08 -7.49
CA SER A 112 -0.17 -5.70 -6.98
C SER A 112 -1.16 -4.67 -6.46
N ASP A 113 -2.44 -5.04 -6.46
CA ASP A 113 -3.51 -4.24 -5.85
C ASP A 113 -3.73 -4.54 -4.36
N THR A 114 -2.90 -5.38 -3.75
CA THR A 114 -3.00 -5.79 -2.33
C THR A 114 -1.67 -6.30 -1.78
N HIS A 115 -1.37 -5.94 -0.53
CA HIS A 115 -0.20 -6.41 0.23
C HIS A 115 -0.25 -7.91 0.52
N THR A 116 -1.45 -8.51 0.52
CA THR A 116 -1.63 -9.96 0.70
C THR A 116 -0.81 -10.78 -0.32
N SER A 117 -0.53 -10.21 -1.51
CA SER A 117 0.25 -10.85 -2.58
C SER A 117 1.71 -11.16 -2.21
N THR A 118 2.30 -10.44 -1.24
CA THR A 118 3.69 -10.63 -0.81
C THR A 118 3.91 -12.00 -0.16
N GLY A 119 2.92 -12.49 0.61
CA GLY A 119 2.98 -13.78 1.30
C GLY A 119 3.20 -14.97 0.34
N PRO A 120 2.28 -15.23 -0.60
CA PRO A 120 2.42 -16.27 -1.62
C PRO A 120 3.70 -16.12 -2.46
N THR A 121 4.10 -14.89 -2.77
CA THR A 121 5.32 -14.60 -3.53
C THR A 121 6.56 -15.13 -2.80
N LEU A 122 6.76 -14.76 -1.54
CA LEU A 122 7.91 -15.21 -0.75
C LEU A 122 7.86 -16.71 -0.42
N ARG A 123 6.66 -17.27 -0.15
CA ARG A 123 6.49 -18.72 -0.01
C ARG A 123 6.93 -19.47 -1.27
N ARG A 124 6.58 -18.97 -2.46
CA ARG A 124 7.03 -19.57 -3.72
C ARG A 124 8.55 -19.50 -3.86
N CYS A 125 9.16 -18.36 -3.56
CA CYS A 125 10.61 -18.20 -3.56
C CYS A 125 11.28 -19.20 -2.61
N LYS A 126 10.74 -19.40 -1.40
CA LYS A 126 11.26 -20.34 -0.41
C LYS A 126 11.13 -21.79 -0.87
N LYS A 127 10.01 -22.17 -1.49
CA LYS A 127 9.81 -23.51 -2.06
C LYS A 127 10.78 -23.81 -3.19
N MET A 128 11.12 -22.81 -4.02
CA MET A 128 12.07 -22.97 -5.12
C MET A 128 13.53 -23.02 -4.61
N ASN A 129 13.84 -22.31 -3.52
CA ASN A 129 15.18 -22.19 -2.97
C ASN A 129 15.19 -22.41 -1.43
N PRO A 130 14.91 -23.64 -0.93
CA PRO A 130 14.65 -23.90 0.50
C PRO A 130 15.85 -23.68 1.42
N LYS A 131 17.07 -23.64 0.87
CA LYS A 131 18.31 -23.38 1.63
C LYS A 131 18.62 -21.89 1.79
N ARG A 132 17.94 -21.02 1.05
CA ARG A 132 18.12 -19.57 1.18
C ARG A 132 17.30 -19.05 2.35
N SER A 133 17.82 -18.02 2.99
CA SER A 133 17.14 -17.26 4.01
C SER A 133 16.83 -15.88 3.45
N TYR A 134 15.67 -15.34 3.82
CA TYR A 134 15.14 -14.11 3.28
C TYR A 134 14.83 -13.15 4.40
N SER A 135 15.19 -11.89 4.22
CA SER A 135 14.69 -10.80 5.06
C SER A 135 13.92 -9.82 4.20
N VAL A 136 13.04 -9.05 4.83
CA VAL A 136 12.19 -8.08 4.13
C VAL A 136 12.49 -6.67 4.62
N LEU A 137 12.80 -5.78 3.68
CA LEU A 137 12.68 -4.35 3.88
C LEU A 137 11.28 -3.94 3.42
N CYS A 138 10.43 -3.52 4.35
CA CYS A 138 9.11 -3.01 4.04
C CYS A 138 9.11 -1.48 4.16
N ILE A 139 8.53 -0.78 3.20
CA ILE A 139 8.29 0.67 3.24
C ILE A 139 6.80 0.86 3.27
N ASP A 140 6.27 1.35 4.40
CA ASP A 140 4.85 1.24 4.73
C ASP A 140 4.49 2.18 5.91
N ALA A 141 3.24 2.68 5.95
CA ALA A 141 2.68 3.36 7.11
C ALA A 141 2.13 2.40 8.19
N HIS A 142 1.89 1.15 7.82
CA HIS A 142 1.37 0.06 8.62
C HIS A 142 2.47 -0.94 9.00
N ALA A 143 2.20 -1.69 10.06
CA ALA A 143 3.17 -2.63 10.60
C ALA A 143 3.03 -4.03 9.99
N ASP A 144 1.82 -4.39 9.57
CA ASP A 144 1.45 -5.63 8.91
C ASP A 144 1.93 -6.94 9.57
N ILE A 145 2.05 -6.85 10.90
CA ILE A 145 2.39 -7.91 11.83
C ILE A 145 1.26 -8.20 12.84
N TYR A 146 0.00 -8.02 12.45
CA TYR A 146 -1.15 -8.36 13.30
C TYR A 146 -1.28 -9.89 13.52
N SER A 147 -2.25 -10.28 14.34
CA SER A 147 -2.45 -11.65 14.82
C SER A 147 -2.63 -12.67 13.69
N THR A 148 -1.97 -13.82 13.83
CA THR A 148 -2.08 -14.97 12.93
C THR A 148 -3.25 -15.90 13.26
N ALA A 149 -3.95 -15.64 14.38
CA ALA A 149 -5.18 -16.35 14.75
C ALA A 149 -6.36 -16.04 13.80
N GLU A 150 -6.30 -14.90 13.10
CA GLU A 150 -7.25 -14.50 12.07
C GLU A 150 -6.82 -15.08 10.71
N PRO A 151 -7.74 -15.31 9.74
CA PRO A 151 -7.40 -15.66 8.37
C PRO A 151 -6.37 -14.71 7.74
N LEU A 152 -5.71 -15.13 6.64
CA LEU A 152 -4.75 -14.26 5.95
C LEU A 152 -5.44 -13.02 5.40
N TRP A 153 -4.90 -11.85 5.71
CA TRP A 153 -5.25 -10.55 5.13
C TRP A 153 -4.01 -9.64 5.15
N ARG A 154 -4.06 -8.49 4.46
CA ARG A 154 -2.90 -7.58 4.31
C ARG A 154 -2.17 -7.31 5.62
N GLY A 155 -2.91 -6.96 6.68
CA GLY A 155 -2.35 -6.65 8.00
C GLY A 155 -1.65 -7.79 8.76
N ASN A 156 -1.76 -9.06 8.36
CA ASN A 156 -1.04 -10.16 9.04
C ASN A 156 -0.08 -10.93 8.14
N VAL A 157 0.26 -10.38 6.97
CA VAL A 157 1.12 -11.04 5.98
C VAL A 157 2.51 -11.35 6.55
N PHE A 158 3.14 -10.41 7.25
CA PHE A 158 4.51 -10.60 7.73
C PHE A 158 4.58 -11.47 8.97
N SER A 159 3.62 -11.36 9.90
CA SER A 159 3.53 -12.28 11.05
C SER A 159 3.45 -13.74 10.59
N ARG A 160 2.64 -14.01 9.56
CA ARG A 160 2.53 -15.36 8.98
C ARG A 160 3.84 -15.82 8.35
N LEU A 161 4.50 -14.96 7.58
CA LEU A 161 5.80 -15.29 6.96
C LEU A 161 6.89 -15.59 8.00
N ILE A 162 6.86 -14.91 9.15
CA ILE A 162 7.77 -15.14 10.27
C ILE A 162 7.45 -16.47 10.98
N GLU A 163 6.17 -16.75 11.27
CA GLU A 163 5.72 -18.01 11.89
C GLU A 163 5.99 -19.23 11.01
N GLU A 164 5.81 -19.09 9.69
CA GLU A 164 6.08 -20.13 8.70
C GLU A 164 7.58 -20.31 8.39
N GLU A 165 8.46 -19.52 9.04
CA GLU A 165 9.91 -19.50 8.81
C GLU A 165 10.31 -19.25 7.34
N VAL A 166 9.46 -18.50 6.63
CA VAL A 166 9.72 -18.08 5.25
C VAL A 166 10.71 -16.92 5.26
N ILE A 167 10.56 -15.98 6.19
CA ILE A 167 11.46 -14.86 6.41
C ILE A 167 12.07 -14.91 7.81
N SER A 168 13.33 -14.48 7.93
CA SER A 168 14.08 -14.42 9.18
C SER A 168 13.84 -13.13 9.95
N ARG A 169 13.77 -12.01 9.21
CA ARG A 169 13.75 -10.64 9.72
C ARG A 169 12.88 -9.76 8.84
N LEU A 170 12.23 -8.80 9.49
CA LEU A 170 11.48 -7.73 8.87
C LEU A 170 12.00 -6.40 9.41
N PHE A 171 12.26 -5.44 8.53
CA PHE A 171 12.43 -4.05 8.90
C PHE A 171 11.38 -3.22 8.18
N VAL A 172 10.51 -2.54 8.94
CA VAL A 172 9.48 -1.66 8.38
C VAL A 172 9.88 -0.20 8.59
N PHE A 173 9.96 0.56 7.51
CA PHE A 173 10.33 1.97 7.49
C PHE A 173 9.12 2.82 7.07
N GLY A 174 8.75 3.80 7.91
CA GLY A 174 7.64 4.72 7.64
C GLY A 174 6.55 4.71 8.72
N VAL A 175 6.45 3.63 9.51
CA VAL A 175 5.41 3.47 10.54
C VAL A 175 5.56 4.51 11.66
N PRO A 176 4.51 5.30 11.96
CA PRO A 176 4.50 6.22 13.09
C PRO A 176 4.79 5.55 14.45
N GLN A 177 5.58 6.21 15.32
CA GLN A 177 5.94 5.67 16.64
C GLN A 177 4.74 5.22 17.48
N TYR A 178 3.67 6.01 17.50
CA TYR A 178 2.47 5.64 18.26
C TYR A 178 1.80 4.34 17.74
N ARG A 179 1.92 4.03 16.44
CA ARG A 179 1.42 2.77 15.86
C ARG A 179 2.35 1.61 16.19
N ILE A 180 3.66 1.85 16.13
CA ILE A 180 4.68 0.88 16.54
C ILE A 180 4.39 0.43 17.99
N ASP A 181 4.25 1.37 18.92
CA ASP A 181 4.02 1.07 20.33
C ASP A 181 2.75 0.23 20.54
N ASN A 182 1.67 0.60 19.83
CA ASN A 182 0.39 -0.11 19.91
C ASN A 182 0.49 -1.54 19.38
N VAL A 183 1.07 -1.74 18.19
CA VAL A 183 1.21 -3.06 17.57
C VAL A 183 2.12 -3.95 18.40
N LEU A 184 3.28 -3.45 18.84
CA LEU A 184 4.25 -4.24 19.60
C LEU A 184 3.71 -4.71 20.94
N SER A 185 2.79 -3.95 21.56
CA SER A 185 2.16 -4.33 22.84
C SER A 185 1.35 -5.63 22.76
N SER A 186 0.83 -5.97 21.59
CA SER A 186 0.01 -7.14 21.33
C SER A 186 0.72 -8.23 20.51
N THR A 187 1.88 -7.92 19.94
CA THR A 187 2.66 -8.85 19.12
C THR A 187 3.40 -9.87 20.01
N PRO A 188 3.28 -11.18 19.74
CA PRO A 188 4.06 -12.22 20.43
C PRO A 188 5.59 -11.97 20.39
N GLU A 189 6.29 -12.28 21.48
CA GLU A 189 7.74 -12.03 21.63
C GLU A 189 8.57 -12.63 20.49
N HIS A 190 8.29 -13.87 20.09
CA HIS A 190 9.02 -14.56 19.01
C HIS A 190 8.89 -13.90 17.63
N ILE A 191 7.81 -13.13 17.38
CA ILE A 191 7.66 -12.30 16.18
C ILE A 191 8.40 -10.98 16.39
N ARG A 192 8.17 -10.33 17.54
CA ARG A 192 8.79 -9.04 17.89
C ARG A 192 10.31 -9.05 17.79
N ASP A 193 10.96 -10.13 18.22
CA ASP A 193 12.42 -10.27 18.17
C ASP A 193 12.99 -10.33 16.74
N ARG A 194 12.13 -10.53 15.75
CA ARG A 194 12.45 -10.60 14.32
C ARG A 194 11.97 -9.38 13.54
N VAL A 195 11.47 -8.35 14.21
CA VAL A 195 10.94 -7.14 13.57
C VAL A 195 11.61 -5.90 14.12
N ALA A 196 12.11 -5.06 13.22
CA ALA A 196 12.54 -3.70 13.52
C ALA A 196 11.61 -2.69 12.85
N PHE A 197 11.45 -1.52 13.47
CA PHE A 197 10.68 -0.41 12.92
C PHE A 197 11.49 0.88 12.94
N ALA A 198 11.26 1.77 11.98
CA ALA A 198 11.74 3.14 12.04
C ALA A 198 10.64 4.10 11.58
N ASP A 199 10.27 5.01 12.48
CA ASP A 199 9.52 6.20 12.14
C ASP A 199 10.49 7.17 11.46
N HIS A 200 10.21 7.53 10.21
CA HIS A 200 11.08 8.41 9.41
C HIS A 200 11.23 9.82 10.03
N ARG A 201 10.31 10.20 10.93
CA ARG A 201 10.34 11.49 11.64
C ARG A 201 11.26 11.47 12.85
N VAL A 202 11.66 10.27 13.31
CA VAL A 202 12.54 10.08 14.46
C VAL A 202 13.95 9.78 13.96
N ASN A 203 14.84 10.78 14.07
CA ASN A 203 16.24 10.62 13.66
C ASN A 203 17.00 9.64 14.54
N GLY A 204 17.88 8.83 13.93
CA GLY A 204 19.05 8.28 14.63
C GLY A 204 19.28 6.77 14.59
N GLU A 205 18.40 5.96 13.98
CA GLU A 205 18.52 4.49 14.07
C GLU A 205 18.33 3.72 12.73
N THR A 206 17.93 4.39 11.64
CA THR A 206 17.64 3.72 10.36
C THR A 206 18.82 2.89 9.86
N ARG A 207 20.02 3.47 9.83
CA ARG A 207 21.23 2.75 9.41
C ARG A 207 21.50 1.50 10.25
N GLN A 208 21.40 1.61 11.57
CA GLN A 208 21.65 0.47 12.47
C GLN A 208 20.63 -0.65 12.23
N LYS A 209 19.36 -0.29 11.97
CA LYS A 209 18.29 -1.25 11.66
C LYS A 209 18.49 -1.88 10.27
N LEU A 210 18.99 -1.12 9.30
CA LEU A 210 19.40 -1.65 7.99
C LEU A 210 20.61 -2.58 8.10
N GLU A 211 21.60 -2.24 8.92
CA GLU A 211 22.75 -3.10 9.20
C GLU A 211 22.32 -4.38 9.94
N TRP A 212 21.36 -4.29 10.84
CA TRP A 212 20.72 -5.47 11.45
C TRP A 212 19.99 -6.30 10.38
N LEU A 213 19.15 -5.69 9.54
CA LEU A 213 18.44 -6.42 8.47
C LEU A 213 19.42 -7.12 7.51
N CYS A 214 20.46 -6.41 7.08
CA CYS A 214 21.45 -6.92 6.12
C CYS A 214 22.53 -7.79 6.76
N GLY A 215 22.64 -7.86 8.09
CA GLY A 215 23.76 -8.46 8.82
C GLY A 215 23.82 -10.00 8.78
N GLU A 216 22.81 -10.66 8.22
CA GLU A 216 22.80 -12.10 7.91
C GLU A 216 23.10 -12.32 6.42
N GLU A 217 23.48 -13.54 6.00
CA GLU A 217 23.66 -13.94 4.57
C GLU A 217 22.33 -14.02 3.79
N ASP A 218 21.32 -13.31 4.28
CA ASP A 218 19.97 -13.29 3.77
C ASP A 218 19.89 -12.47 2.49
N GLU A 219 19.05 -12.94 1.58
CA GLU A 219 18.64 -12.17 0.42
C GLU A 219 17.51 -11.23 0.82
N ILE A 220 17.60 -9.97 0.40
CA ILE A 220 16.68 -8.92 0.86
C ILE A 220 15.60 -8.69 -0.18
N PHE A 221 14.36 -9.02 0.17
CA PHE A 221 13.18 -8.64 -0.62
C PHE A 221 12.72 -7.25 -0.19
N VAL A 222 12.41 -6.37 -1.15
CA VAL A 222 11.80 -5.07 -0.84
C VAL A 222 10.30 -5.12 -1.09
N SER A 223 9.50 -4.80 -0.09
CA SER A 223 8.06 -4.61 -0.25
C SER A 223 7.73 -3.15 -0.01
N ILE A 224 7.00 -2.53 -0.93
CA ILE A 224 6.63 -1.12 -0.81
C ILE A 224 5.12 -1.01 -0.86
N ASP A 225 4.53 -0.60 0.25
CA ASP A 225 3.19 -0.04 0.30
C ASP A 225 3.28 1.48 0.08
N PRO A 226 2.76 1.99 -1.04
CA PRO A 226 2.76 3.42 -1.33
C PRO A 226 1.92 4.26 -0.37
N ASP A 227 1.08 3.65 0.47
CA ASP A 227 0.32 4.37 1.49
C ASP A 227 1.22 5.05 2.55
N GLY A 228 2.48 4.60 2.65
CA GLY A 228 3.53 5.22 3.45
C GLY A 228 4.02 6.55 2.88
N LEU A 229 3.68 6.89 1.64
CA LEU A 229 4.06 8.15 1.00
C LEU A 229 3.17 9.31 1.46
N ASN A 230 3.64 10.54 1.22
CA ASN A 230 2.83 11.74 1.45
C ASN A 230 1.75 11.92 0.37
N THR A 231 0.72 11.06 0.43
CA THR A 231 -0.38 11.04 -0.55
C THR A 231 -1.19 12.34 -0.57
N ARG A 232 -1.18 13.13 0.51
CA ARG A 232 -1.92 14.40 0.57
C ARG A 232 -1.21 15.54 -0.15
N GLN A 233 0.08 15.76 0.15
CA GLN A 233 0.84 16.85 -0.45
C GLN A 233 1.07 16.60 -1.94
N ASP A 234 1.35 15.35 -2.32
CA ASP A 234 1.64 14.99 -3.70
C ASP A 234 0.40 14.55 -4.48
N VAL A 235 -0.74 14.40 -3.81
CA VAL A 235 -2.05 14.08 -4.39
C VAL A 235 -2.00 12.79 -5.22
N TYR A 236 -1.51 11.72 -4.61
CA TYR A 236 -1.57 10.37 -5.18
C TYR A 236 -2.97 9.81 -4.97
N THR A 237 -3.69 9.45 -6.03
CA THR A 237 -5.12 9.08 -5.96
C THR A 237 -5.41 7.61 -6.29
N ALA A 238 -4.39 6.85 -6.69
CA ALA A 238 -4.47 5.42 -6.97
C ALA A 238 -3.68 4.58 -5.97
N MET A 239 -3.86 4.84 -4.67
CA MET A 239 -3.21 4.16 -3.54
C MET A 239 -4.19 4.01 -2.36
N GLU A 240 -3.93 3.08 -1.43
CA GLU A 240 -4.68 3.02 -0.16
C GLU A 240 -4.56 4.34 0.59
N TYR A 241 -5.64 4.70 1.29
CA TYR A 241 -5.70 5.88 2.16
C TYR A 241 -5.35 7.21 1.48
N CYS A 242 -5.50 7.26 0.16
CA CYS A 242 -5.35 8.49 -0.60
C CYS A 242 -6.48 9.49 -0.31
N PRO A 243 -6.24 10.79 -0.57
CA PRO A 243 -7.29 11.81 -0.56
C PRO A 243 -8.55 11.48 -1.36
N PHE A 244 -8.39 10.74 -2.47
CA PHE A 244 -9.50 10.34 -3.33
C PHE A 244 -10.42 9.30 -2.66
N GLN A 245 -9.93 8.53 -1.68
CA GLN A 245 -10.73 7.58 -0.92
C GLN A 245 -11.89 8.26 -0.17
N ILE A 246 -11.69 9.51 0.29
CA ILE A 246 -12.76 10.31 0.92
C ILE A 246 -13.91 10.54 -0.07
N LEU A 247 -13.58 10.91 -1.31
CA LEU A 247 -14.59 11.11 -2.37
C LEU A 247 -15.34 9.81 -2.66
N LEU A 248 -14.63 8.68 -2.73
CA LEU A 248 -15.24 7.37 -2.93
C LEU A 248 -16.21 7.01 -1.80
N ASP A 249 -15.78 7.23 -0.56
CA ASP A 249 -16.56 6.89 0.63
C ASP A 249 -17.82 7.74 0.71
N ILE A 250 -17.73 9.06 0.54
CA ILE A 250 -18.92 9.91 0.53
C ILE A 250 -19.82 9.63 -0.69
N GLY A 251 -19.26 9.37 -1.87
CA GLY A 251 -20.04 9.07 -3.08
C GLY A 251 -20.84 7.77 -2.97
N SER A 252 -20.37 6.83 -2.15
CA SER A 252 -21.02 5.54 -1.91
C SER A 252 -22.24 5.61 -0.98
N VAL A 253 -22.43 6.71 -0.25
CA VAL A 253 -23.55 6.90 0.67
C VAL A 253 -24.74 7.57 -0.05
N SER A 254 -25.84 6.84 -0.20
CA SER A 254 -27.09 7.39 -0.69
C SER A 254 -27.76 8.26 0.37
N LEU A 255 -28.18 9.47 -0.03
CA LEU A 255 -28.96 10.43 0.77
C LEU A 255 -30.35 9.98 1.17
N ALA A 256 -30.83 8.87 0.62
CA ALA A 256 -32.02 8.20 1.16
C ALA A 256 -31.81 7.76 2.62
N ASN A 257 -30.54 7.64 3.06
CA ASN A 257 -30.15 7.32 4.42
C ASN A 257 -29.87 8.60 5.24
N ASN A 258 -30.40 8.62 6.45
CA ASN A 258 -30.44 9.72 7.43
C ASN A 258 -29.13 10.55 7.51
N HIS A 259 -29.25 11.87 7.73
CA HIS A 259 -28.11 12.83 7.81
C HIS A 259 -27.00 12.38 8.78
N SER A 260 -27.33 11.62 9.82
CA SER A 260 -26.36 11.04 10.75
C SER A 260 -25.40 10.05 10.09
N VAL A 261 -25.85 9.28 9.09
CA VAL A 261 -25.03 8.28 8.39
C VAL A 261 -23.96 8.95 7.52
N VAL A 262 -24.31 10.07 6.87
CA VAL A 262 -23.35 10.87 6.10
C VAL A 262 -22.35 11.55 7.02
N ALA A 263 -22.81 12.11 8.15
CA ALA A 263 -21.93 12.70 9.15
C ALA A 263 -20.98 11.65 9.76
N ASP A 264 -21.47 10.45 10.09
CA ASP A 264 -20.66 9.35 10.60
C ASP A 264 -19.63 8.90 9.53
N ALA A 265 -20.04 8.67 8.28
CA ALA A 265 -19.14 8.28 7.20
C ALA A 265 -18.01 9.30 6.99
N PHE A 266 -18.35 10.59 7.10
CA PHE A 266 -17.38 11.67 7.01
C PHE A 266 -16.45 11.75 8.22
N GLU A 267 -17.00 11.61 9.43
CA GLU A 267 -16.22 11.59 10.67
C GLU A 267 -15.20 10.45 10.66
N HIS A 268 -15.58 9.29 10.13
CA HIS A 268 -14.69 8.16 9.94
C HIS A 268 -13.62 8.44 8.86
N ALA A 269 -13.94 9.22 7.84
CA ALA A 269 -13.01 9.53 6.76
C ALA A 269 -11.94 10.56 7.16
N ILE A 270 -12.23 11.51 8.07
CA ILE A 270 -11.40 12.73 8.27
C ILE A 270 -10.94 13.00 9.72
N ARG A 271 -11.57 12.45 10.77
CA ARG A 271 -11.36 12.95 12.15
C ARG A 271 -10.03 12.57 12.81
N PRO A 272 -9.19 13.51 13.30
CA PRO A 272 -7.82 13.26 13.81
C PRO A 272 -7.70 12.21 14.94
N PRO A 273 -6.63 11.37 14.95
CA PRO A 273 -6.34 10.47 16.06
C PRO A 273 -5.93 11.30 17.28
N GLY A 274 -6.79 11.31 18.29
CA GLY A 274 -6.56 12.07 19.52
C GLY A 274 -7.82 12.51 20.24
N GLN A 275 -8.98 12.51 19.57
CA GLN A 275 -10.25 12.54 20.29
C GLN A 275 -10.76 11.12 20.50
N PRO A 276 -10.85 10.64 21.76
CA PRO A 276 -11.43 9.33 22.02
C PRO A 276 -12.86 9.35 21.52
N MET A 277 -13.24 8.32 20.75
CA MET A 277 -14.65 8.04 20.54
C MET A 277 -15.30 7.92 21.92
N SER A 278 -16.46 8.54 22.11
CA SER A 278 -17.24 8.50 23.35
C SER A 278 -17.71 7.08 23.74
N THR A 279 -17.30 6.06 22.99
CA THR A 279 -17.73 4.67 23.13
C THR A 279 -16.59 3.66 22.92
N GLY A 280 -15.39 3.86 23.46
CA GLY A 280 -14.38 2.79 23.60
C GLY A 280 -13.93 2.08 22.32
N GLU A 281 -14.35 2.56 21.14
CA GLU A 281 -13.93 2.06 19.85
C GLU A 281 -12.59 2.69 19.48
N GLN A 282 -11.70 1.82 19.02
CA GLN A 282 -10.30 2.04 18.78
C GLN A 282 -10.01 3.31 17.96
N THR A 283 -9.01 4.06 18.43
CA THR A 283 -8.39 5.25 17.82
C THR A 283 -7.67 4.97 16.48
N HIS A 284 -8.00 3.88 15.79
CA HIS A 284 -7.32 3.38 14.59
C HIS A 284 -8.01 3.75 13.27
N LYS A 285 -9.05 4.59 13.29
CA LYS A 285 -9.94 4.78 12.13
C LYS A 285 -9.65 6.00 11.25
N ASN A 286 -8.70 6.89 11.58
CA ASN A 286 -8.46 8.05 10.72
C ASN A 286 -7.47 7.77 9.59
N LEU A 287 -8.03 7.59 8.40
CA LEU A 287 -7.32 7.33 7.16
C LEU A 287 -6.67 8.60 6.57
N TYR A 288 -7.26 9.78 6.82
CA TYR A 288 -6.82 11.05 6.26
C TYR A 288 -5.47 11.55 6.79
N LEU A 289 -5.18 11.30 8.07
CA LEU A 289 -3.98 11.81 8.72
C LEU A 289 -2.73 10.95 8.50
N VAL A 290 -2.90 9.74 7.93
CA VAL A 290 -1.77 8.88 7.58
C VAL A 290 -0.98 9.49 6.41
N GLY A 291 -1.67 10.09 5.44
CA GLY A 291 -1.06 10.67 4.24
C GLY A 291 -0.52 12.10 4.37
N GLU A 292 -0.62 12.77 5.53
CA GLU A 292 -0.24 14.19 5.70
C GLU A 292 1.25 14.40 6.03
N GLU A 293 1.86 13.42 6.69
CA GLU A 293 3.28 13.42 7.06
C GLU A 293 3.96 12.12 6.60
N GLY A 294 3.59 11.64 5.41
CA GLY A 294 4.19 10.46 4.83
C GLY A 294 5.57 10.73 4.22
N LEU A 295 6.19 9.66 3.75
CA LEU A 295 7.49 9.67 3.08
C LEU A 295 7.45 10.44 1.76
N SER A 296 8.51 11.17 1.46
CA SER A 296 8.79 11.62 0.10
C SER A 296 9.42 10.49 -0.72
N ILE A 297 9.36 10.58 -2.05
CA ILE A 297 10.09 9.66 -2.94
C ILE A 297 11.60 9.67 -2.63
N SER A 298 12.16 10.82 -2.24
CA SER A 298 13.57 10.91 -1.86
C SER A 298 13.90 10.16 -0.56
N ASP A 299 12.97 10.07 0.39
CA ASP A 299 13.18 9.28 1.61
C ASP A 299 13.25 7.79 1.28
N VAL A 300 12.33 7.33 0.42
CA VAL A 300 12.34 5.96 -0.13
C VAL A 300 13.66 5.67 -0.83
N GLN A 301 14.08 6.53 -1.76
CA GLN A 301 15.35 6.38 -2.47
C GLN A 301 16.55 6.34 -1.51
N SER A 302 16.59 7.22 -0.51
CA SER A 302 17.69 7.24 0.47
C SER A 302 17.81 5.92 1.24
N VAL A 303 16.70 5.31 1.63
CA VAL A 303 16.70 4.02 2.33
C VAL A 303 17.14 2.89 1.41
N LEU A 304 16.70 2.90 0.15
CA LEU A 304 17.12 1.92 -0.86
C LEU A 304 18.62 2.04 -1.19
N ASP A 305 19.14 3.26 -1.32
CA ASP A 305 20.55 3.55 -1.57
C ASP A 305 21.41 3.08 -0.38
N GLU A 306 20.98 3.35 0.85
CA GLU A 306 21.71 2.92 2.04
C GLU A 306 21.72 1.39 2.17
N THR A 307 20.58 0.74 1.92
CA THR A 307 20.48 -0.74 1.87
C THR A 307 21.42 -1.32 0.82
N THR A 308 21.40 -0.76 -0.39
CA THR A 308 22.27 -1.18 -1.50
C THR A 308 23.74 -0.98 -1.17
N SER A 309 24.10 0.13 -0.53
CA SER A 309 25.47 0.40 -0.08
C SER A 309 25.94 -0.62 0.95
N ILE A 310 25.10 -1.00 1.92
CA ILE A 310 25.42 -2.00 2.94
C ILE A 310 25.65 -3.36 2.27
N LEU A 311 24.74 -3.81 1.41
CA LEU A 311 24.87 -5.09 0.71
C LEU A 311 26.10 -5.15 -0.20
N SER A 312 26.36 -4.07 -0.95
CA SER A 312 27.50 -3.97 -1.86
C SER A 312 28.84 -4.07 -1.13
N SER A 313 28.93 -3.57 0.10
CA SER A 313 30.13 -3.69 0.93
C SER A 313 30.49 -5.14 1.27
N SER A 314 29.51 -6.05 1.21
CA SER A 314 29.66 -7.50 1.41
C SER A 314 29.60 -8.31 0.10
N GLY A 315 29.61 -7.66 -1.07
CA GLY A 315 29.50 -8.32 -2.38
C GLY A 315 28.12 -8.93 -2.65
N ARG A 316 27.08 -8.51 -1.93
CA ARG A 316 25.69 -8.92 -2.12
C ARG A 316 24.90 -7.82 -2.81
N THR A 317 23.71 -8.17 -3.28
CA THR A 317 22.81 -7.26 -4.01
C THR A 317 21.39 -7.44 -3.53
N LEU A 318 20.57 -6.40 -3.67
CA LEU A 318 19.14 -6.43 -3.38
C LEU A 318 18.41 -7.50 -4.20
N GLY A 319 17.36 -8.09 -3.63
CA GLY A 319 16.47 -9.06 -4.27
C GLY A 319 16.72 -10.51 -3.85
N VAL A 320 15.69 -11.33 -4.01
CA VAL A 320 15.68 -12.77 -3.74
C VAL A 320 15.86 -13.59 -5.01
N SER A 321 16.53 -14.73 -4.87
CA SER A 321 16.74 -15.67 -5.96
C SER A 321 15.49 -16.49 -6.23
N VAL A 322 15.10 -16.57 -7.51
CA VAL A 322 14.00 -17.41 -8.00
C VAL A 322 14.53 -18.20 -9.20
N GLY A 323 15.01 -19.42 -8.96
CA GLY A 323 15.82 -20.14 -9.95
C GLY A 323 17.09 -19.36 -10.31
N ASP A 324 17.33 -19.15 -11.61
CA ASP A 324 18.47 -18.37 -12.13
C ASP A 324 18.18 -16.86 -12.24
N LYS A 325 17.04 -16.41 -11.73
CA LYS A 325 16.53 -15.03 -11.85
C LYS A 325 16.48 -14.35 -10.48
N ARG A 326 16.33 -13.02 -10.51
CA ARG A 326 16.24 -12.20 -9.31
C ARG A 326 14.93 -11.42 -9.27
N LEU A 327 14.22 -11.58 -8.16
CA LEU A 327 13.05 -10.81 -7.83
C LEU A 327 13.45 -9.76 -6.79
N VAL A 328 13.45 -8.48 -7.18
CA VAL A 328 13.87 -7.39 -6.30
C VAL A 328 12.86 -7.16 -5.19
N GLY A 329 11.57 -7.27 -5.51
CA GLY A 329 10.52 -6.86 -4.59
C GLY A 329 9.13 -6.82 -5.20
N ASP A 330 8.23 -6.17 -4.48
CA ASP A 330 6.91 -5.75 -4.94
C ASP A 330 6.57 -4.29 -4.58
N ILE A 331 5.66 -3.71 -5.35
CA ILE A 331 4.92 -2.49 -5.00
C ILE A 331 3.44 -2.88 -4.94
N VAL A 332 2.83 -2.74 -3.78
CA VAL A 332 1.48 -3.25 -3.46
C VAL A 332 0.49 -2.11 -3.28
N GLU A 333 -0.76 -2.44 -2.93
CA GLU A 333 -1.87 -1.48 -2.71
C GLU A 333 -2.05 -0.45 -3.84
N LEU A 334 -1.68 -0.83 -5.07
CA LEU A 334 -1.90 -0.03 -6.27
C LEU A 334 -3.33 -0.24 -6.76
N PHE A 335 -4.25 0.59 -6.27
CA PHE A 335 -5.65 0.53 -6.64
C PHE A 335 -6.28 1.90 -6.81
N GLY A 336 -7.34 1.99 -7.62
CA GLY A 336 -8.10 3.23 -7.78
C GLY A 336 -7.79 3.95 -9.08
N ILE A 337 -7.99 5.26 -9.09
CA ILE A 337 -7.92 6.12 -10.28
C ILE A 337 -6.73 7.07 -10.11
N ASP A 338 -5.82 7.09 -11.09
CA ASP A 338 -4.63 7.94 -11.03
C ASP A 338 -4.88 9.28 -11.76
N LEU A 339 -5.38 10.25 -11.01
CA LEU A 339 -5.64 11.59 -11.52
C LEU A 339 -4.32 12.25 -11.92
N CYS A 340 -4.26 12.72 -13.16
CA CYS A 340 -3.09 13.37 -13.75
C CYS A 340 -1.81 12.51 -13.81
N GLY A 341 -1.88 11.19 -13.59
CA GLY A 341 -0.72 10.29 -13.68
C GLY A 341 0.31 10.44 -12.55
N ARG A 342 -0.05 11.07 -11.42
CA ARG A 342 0.87 11.37 -10.30
C ARG A 342 1.32 10.10 -9.59
N THR A 343 0.41 9.16 -9.32
CA THR A 343 0.74 7.86 -8.74
C THR A 343 1.64 7.05 -9.67
N THR A 344 1.35 7.03 -10.97
CA THR A 344 2.18 6.36 -11.99
C THR A 344 3.60 6.92 -12.01
N ALA A 345 3.74 8.24 -11.93
CA ALA A 345 5.04 8.89 -11.91
C ALA A 345 5.86 8.48 -10.66
N ALA A 346 5.22 8.45 -9.49
CA ALA A 346 5.85 8.00 -8.25
C ALA A 346 6.29 6.52 -8.33
N VAL A 347 5.39 5.63 -8.76
CA VAL A 347 5.70 4.20 -8.94
C VAL A 347 6.85 3.99 -9.92
N ARG A 348 6.90 4.76 -11.02
CA ARG A 348 8.01 4.70 -11.98
C ARG A 348 9.34 5.15 -11.36
N ALA A 349 9.33 6.22 -10.58
CA ALA A 349 10.54 6.70 -9.89
C ALA A 349 11.09 5.67 -8.91
N ILE A 350 10.21 5.07 -8.10
CA ILE A 350 10.55 4.00 -7.15
C ILE A 350 11.03 2.74 -7.88
N SER A 351 10.32 2.32 -8.93
CA SER A 351 10.70 1.17 -9.76
C SER A 351 12.07 1.35 -10.40
N GLY A 352 12.40 2.57 -10.83
CA GLY A 352 13.71 2.92 -11.36
C GLY A 352 14.82 2.70 -10.34
N ALA A 353 14.63 3.17 -9.10
CA ALA A 353 15.59 2.99 -8.00
C ALA A 353 15.78 1.52 -7.62
N LEU A 354 14.72 0.70 -7.67
CA LEU A 354 14.80 -0.73 -7.35
C LEU A 354 15.46 -1.58 -8.45
N LEU A 355 15.15 -1.31 -9.72
CA LEU A 355 15.63 -2.13 -10.84
C LEU A 355 17.03 -1.73 -11.33
N HIS A 356 17.42 -0.49 -11.06
CA HIS A 356 18.71 0.10 -11.43
C HIS A 356 19.39 0.77 -10.22
N PRO A 357 19.64 0.01 -9.13
CA PRO A 357 20.21 0.53 -7.89
C PRO A 357 21.70 0.88 -8.02
#